data_AF-A0A7S2D6C8-F1
#
_entry.id   AF-A0A7S2D6C8-F1
#
_cell.length_a   1.000
_cell.length_b   1.000
_cell.length_c   1.000
_cell.angle_alpha   90.00
_cell.angle_beta   90.00
_cell.angle_gamma   90.00
#
_symmetry.space_group_name_H-M   'P 1'
#
loop_
_entity.id
_entity.type
_entity.pdbx_description
1 polymer ?
#
loop_
_entity_poly.entity_id
_entity_poly.type
_entity_poly.pdbx_seq_one_letter_code
_entity_poly.pdbx_strand_id
1 'polypeptide(L)'
;DGRLKFDGPHSGAGRVSGVLEPAGPYIQADVCSPQGERIGTIRLRYLADENVIISNWRNVNQDDWGKDIRARKGATERVLTRFSSNELEEYTGFPVSDKEEQDCRYDPLSNL
;
A
#
# COMPACT_ATOMS: atom_id res chain seq x y z
N ASP A 1 6.21 24.92 -6.73
CA ASP A 1 7.39 24.24 -6.14
C ASP A 1 7.46 22.73 -6.36
N GLY A 2 6.42 22.04 -6.87
CA GLY A 2 6.57 20.68 -7.45
C GLY A 2 7.07 19.57 -6.52
N ARG A 3 7.07 19.78 -5.19
CA ARG A 3 7.60 18.82 -4.21
C ARG A 3 6.58 17.70 -3.97
N LEU A 4 7.08 16.46 -3.90
CA LEU A 4 6.25 15.32 -3.55
C LEU A 4 6.02 15.29 -2.03
N LYS A 5 4.79 15.05 -1.61
CA LYS A 5 4.41 14.97 -0.19
C LYS A 5 3.91 13.56 0.11
N PHE A 6 4.40 12.97 1.20
CA PHE A 6 3.80 11.80 1.80
C PHE A 6 2.63 12.23 2.69
N ASP A 7 1.51 11.53 2.57
CA ASP A 7 0.35 11.64 3.45
C ASP A 7 -0.21 10.23 3.67
N GLY A 8 -0.31 9.81 4.93
CA GLY A 8 -0.74 8.45 5.26
C GLY A 8 -1.31 8.31 6.66
N PRO A 9 -2.00 7.19 6.96
CA PRO A 9 -2.48 6.89 8.29
C PRO A 9 -1.36 6.35 9.19
N HIS A 10 -1.41 6.71 10.48
CA HIS A 10 -0.58 6.16 11.55
C HIS A 10 -1.48 5.76 12.73
N SER A 11 -1.36 4.51 13.18
CA SER A 11 -2.25 3.90 14.17
C SER A 11 -2.34 4.65 15.50
N GLY A 12 -1.26 5.32 15.93
CA GLY A 12 -1.22 6.07 17.20
C GLY A 12 -1.43 7.58 17.09
N ALA A 13 -1.30 8.18 15.90
CA ALA A 13 -1.23 9.64 15.73
C ALA A 13 -2.20 10.21 14.68
N GLY A 14 -3.01 9.34 14.05
CA GLY A 14 -3.90 9.75 12.97
C GLY A 14 -3.14 9.99 11.67
N ARG A 15 -3.43 11.07 10.95
CA ARG A 15 -2.77 11.37 9.67
C ARG A 15 -1.38 11.94 9.91
N VAL A 16 -0.42 11.47 9.14
CA VAL A 16 0.98 11.88 9.23
C VAL A 16 1.47 12.32 7.87
N SER A 17 2.42 13.24 7.83
CA SER A 17 2.91 13.76 6.56
C SER A 17 4.37 14.19 6.59
N GLY A 18 4.98 14.22 5.40
CA GLY A 18 6.37 14.62 5.22
C GLY A 18 6.62 15.11 3.80
N VAL A 19 7.57 16.03 3.62
CA VAL A 19 7.98 16.50 2.29
C VAL A 19 9.16 15.65 1.82
N LEU A 20 9.03 15.05 0.64
CA LEU A 20 10.04 14.16 0.10
C LEU A 20 11.14 14.95 -0.59
N GLU A 21 12.38 14.66 -0.18
CA GLU A 21 13.60 15.28 -0.69
C GLU A 21 14.55 14.21 -1.25
N PRO A 22 15.37 14.52 -2.26
CA PRO A 22 16.35 13.59 -2.80
C PRO A 22 17.38 13.14 -1.75
N ALA A 23 17.63 11.84 -1.68
CA ALA A 23 18.62 11.22 -0.80
C ALA A 23 19.29 10.03 -1.50
N GLY A 24 20.30 10.33 -2.32
CA GLY A 24 20.98 9.33 -3.16
C GLY A 24 20.00 8.67 -4.14
N PRO A 25 19.89 7.33 -4.19
CA PRO A 25 18.95 6.65 -5.08
C PRO A 25 17.50 6.64 -4.57
N TYR A 26 17.25 7.23 -3.41
CA TYR A 26 15.92 7.33 -2.80
C TYR A 26 15.45 8.79 -2.81
N ILE A 27 14.15 8.97 -2.63
CA ILE A 27 13.57 10.18 -2.09
C ILE A 27 13.05 9.87 -0.69
N GLN A 28 13.28 10.76 0.27
CA GLN A 28 13.04 10.51 1.68
C GLN A 28 12.36 11.70 2.34
N ALA A 29 11.56 11.41 3.36
CA ALA A 29 10.94 12.43 4.19
C ALA A 29 10.97 11.99 5.64
N ASP A 30 11.30 12.90 6.53
CA ASP A 30 10.85 12.79 7.91
C ASP A 30 9.34 13.00 7.94
N VAL A 31 8.67 12.10 8.64
CA VAL A 31 7.22 12.09 8.75
C VAL A 31 6.85 12.56 10.14
N CYS A 32 5.98 13.57 10.17
CA CYS A 32 5.53 14.20 11.40
C CYS A 32 4.04 13.98 11.62
N SER A 33 3.65 13.92 12.90
CA SER A 33 2.26 14.01 13.35
C SER A 33 1.68 15.40 13.06
N PRO A 34 0.36 15.60 13.18
CA PRO A 34 -0.26 16.93 13.07
C PRO A 34 0.28 17.94 14.09
N GLN A 35 0.83 17.47 15.21
CA GLN A 35 1.45 18.29 16.25
C GLN A 35 2.91 18.65 15.93
N GLY A 36 3.46 18.17 14.80
CA GLY A 36 4.84 18.43 14.38
C GLY A 36 5.87 17.47 14.99
N GLU A 37 5.43 16.48 15.77
CA GLU A 37 6.31 15.47 16.33
C GLU A 37 6.80 14.53 15.24
N ARG A 38 8.12 14.34 15.12
CA ARG A 38 8.70 13.36 14.20
C ARG A 38 8.45 11.95 14.72
N ILE A 39 7.75 11.15 13.92
CA ILE A 39 7.40 9.77 14.26
C ILE A 39 8.23 8.73 13.51
N GLY A 40 8.98 9.17 12.49
CA GLY A 40 9.89 8.31 11.74
C GLY A 40 10.28 8.89 10.39
N THR A 41 10.77 8.03 9.52
CA THR A 41 11.25 8.39 8.18
C THR A 41 10.69 7.42 7.16
N ILE A 42 10.19 7.96 6.05
CA ILE A 42 9.80 7.18 4.88
C ILE A 42 10.82 7.35 3.75
N ARG A 43 11.07 6.28 3.00
CA ARG A 43 11.84 6.31 1.76
C ARG A 43 11.06 5.71 0.61
N LEU A 44 11.26 6.26 -0.58
CA LEU A 44 10.72 5.76 -1.83
C LEU A 44 11.85 5.64 -2.85
N ARG A 45 11.79 4.61 -3.69
CA ARG A 45 12.68 4.47 -4.86
C ARG A 45 11.88 3.92 -6.02
N TYR A 46 11.94 4.60 -7.15
CA TYR A 46 11.37 4.10 -8.39
C TYR A 46 12.41 3.28 -9.15
N LEU A 47 12.08 2.04 -9.46
CA LEU A 47 12.86 1.14 -10.31
C LEU A 47 12.23 1.15 -11.71
N ALA A 48 12.81 1.96 -12.61
CA ALA A 48 12.26 2.18 -13.94
C ALA A 48 12.19 0.88 -14.77
N ASP A 49 13.23 0.04 -14.70
CA ASP A 49 13.33 -1.21 -15.46
C ASP A 49 12.22 -2.21 -15.11
N GLU A 50 11.72 -2.17 -13.86
CA GLU A 50 10.66 -3.04 -13.38
C GLU A 50 9.28 -2.36 -13.35
N ASN A 51 9.22 -1.05 -13.61
CA ASN A 51 8.04 -0.20 -13.37
C ASN A 51 7.45 -0.41 -11.95
N VAL A 52 8.33 -0.44 -10.94
CA VAL A 52 8.01 -0.69 -9.53
C VAL A 52 8.43 0.50 -8.67
N ILE A 53 7.58 0.89 -7.72
CA ILE A 53 7.96 1.77 -6.61
C ILE A 53 8.22 0.90 -5.38
N ILE A 54 9.42 1.03 -4.81
CA ILE A 54 9.74 0.50 -3.50
C ILE A 54 9.45 1.59 -2.47
N SER A 55 8.66 1.27 -1.44
CA SER A 55 8.49 2.09 -0.25
C SER A 55 8.99 1.35 0.99
N ASN A 56 9.57 2.08 1.93
CA ASN A 56 9.91 1.53 3.24
C ASN A 56 9.79 2.61 4.31
N TRP A 57 9.49 2.18 5.52
CA TRP A 57 9.26 2.99 6.69
C TRP A 57 10.20 2.56 7.80
N ARG A 58 10.70 3.54 8.55
CA ARG A 58 11.43 3.34 9.80
C ARG A 58 10.82 4.20 10.89
N ASN A 59 10.40 3.57 11.97
CA ASN A 59 9.92 4.28 13.16
C ASN A 59 11.09 5.03 13.83
N VAL A 60 10.81 6.18 14.45
CA VAL A 60 11.84 6.98 15.16
C VAL A 60 12.55 6.19 16.27
N ASN A 61 11.88 5.19 16.85
CA ASN A 61 12.42 4.33 17.91
C ASN A 61 13.10 3.05 17.38
N GLN A 62 13.31 2.94 16.06
CA GLN A 62 13.96 1.80 15.42
C GLN A 62 15.18 2.27 14.62
N ASP A 63 16.30 1.58 14.79
CA ASP A 63 17.51 1.87 14.03
C ASP A 63 17.43 1.33 12.59
N ASP A 64 16.79 0.17 12.44
CA ASP A 64 16.66 -0.55 11.18
C ASP A 64 15.38 -0.22 10.41
N TRP A 65 15.47 -0.33 9.09
CA TRP A 65 14.32 -0.22 8.20
C TRP A 65 13.45 -1.48 8.27
N GLY A 66 12.15 -1.31 8.07
CA GLY A 66 11.22 -2.42 7.92
C GLY A 66 11.41 -3.21 6.62
N LYS A 67 10.42 -4.04 6.29
CA LYS A 67 10.38 -4.75 5.01
C LYS A 67 10.03 -3.79 3.88
N ASP A 68 10.78 -3.86 2.79
CA ASP A 68 10.46 -3.12 1.55
C ASP A 68 9.09 -3.58 1.00
N ILE A 69 8.21 -2.62 0.73
CA ILE A 69 6.93 -2.82 0.06
C ILE A 69 7.11 -2.44 -1.41
N ARG A 70 6.71 -3.33 -2.33
CA ARG A 70 6.80 -3.12 -3.78
C ARG A 70 5.41 -2.84 -4.34
N ALA A 71 5.20 -1.65 -4.86
CA ALA A 71 3.97 -1.26 -5.55
C ALA A 71 4.21 -1.22 -7.07
N ARG A 72 3.26 -1.75 -7.82
CA ARG A 72 3.21 -1.64 -9.29
C ARG A 72 2.03 -0.76 -9.68
N LYS A 73 2.13 -0.11 -10.83
CA LYS A 73 0.95 0.55 -11.41
C LYS A 73 -0.11 -0.52 -11.65
N GLY A 74 -1.26 -0.40 -10.99
CA GLY A 74 -2.39 -1.28 -11.26
C GLY A 74 -2.81 -1.18 -12.73
N ALA A 75 -3.23 -2.30 -13.32
CA ALA A 75 -4.00 -2.24 -14.56
C ALA A 75 -5.25 -1.39 -14.28
N THR A 76 -5.68 -0.60 -15.26
CA THR A 76 -6.88 0.25 -15.15
C THR A 76 -8.12 -0.63 -15.08
N GLU A 77 -8.37 -1.29 -13.97
CA GLU A 77 -9.69 -1.83 -13.67
C GLU A 77 -10.54 -0.67 -13.19
N ARG A 78 -11.48 -0.25 -14.03
CA ARG A 78 -12.50 0.71 -13.62
C ARG A 78 -13.29 0.05 -12.51
N VAL A 79 -13.05 0.45 -11.26
CA VAL A 79 -13.91 0.11 -10.13
C VAL A 79 -15.28 0.73 -10.44
N LEU A 80 -16.17 -0.05 -11.03
CA LEU A 80 -17.48 0.41 -11.50
C LEU A 80 -18.55 0.43 -10.42
N THR A 81 -18.23 0.06 -9.18
CA THR A 81 -19.27 -0.15 -8.19
C THR A 81 -18.88 0.36 -6.81
N ARG A 82 -19.68 1.30 -6.31
CA ARG A 82 -19.67 1.79 -4.94
C ARG A 82 -21.04 1.47 -4.37
N PHE A 83 -21.17 0.48 -3.47
CA PHE A 83 -22.41 0.28 -2.71
C PHE A 83 -22.16 -0.12 -1.26
N SER A 84 -23.17 0.21 -0.47
CA SER A 84 -23.26 0.20 0.98
C SER A 84 -23.75 -1.14 1.50
N SER A 85 -23.22 -1.52 2.67
CA SER A 85 -23.78 -2.48 3.64
C SER A 85 -23.77 -3.98 3.30
N ASN A 86 -22.83 -4.66 3.97
CA ASN A 86 -22.92 -5.98 4.61
C ASN A 86 -23.00 -7.30 3.83
N GLU A 87 -22.77 -7.33 2.52
CA GLU A 87 -22.46 -8.59 1.83
C GLU A 87 -21.37 -8.37 0.76
N LEU A 88 -20.41 -9.30 0.71
CA LEU A 88 -19.22 -9.22 -0.12
C LEU A 88 -19.34 -10.28 -1.21
N GLU A 89 -19.86 -9.89 -2.38
CA GLU A 89 -19.83 -10.73 -3.57
C GLU A 89 -18.77 -10.17 -4.55
N GLU A 90 -17.69 -10.93 -4.72
CA GLU A 90 -16.64 -10.66 -5.70
C GLU A 90 -17.03 -11.24 -7.05
N TYR A 91 -17.52 -10.40 -7.96
CA TYR A 91 -17.78 -10.79 -9.34
C TYR A 91 -16.57 -10.43 -10.21
N THR A 92 -15.67 -11.37 -10.41
CA THR A 92 -14.61 -11.24 -11.41
C THR A 92 -15.23 -11.43 -12.79
N GLY A 93 -15.18 -10.44 -13.67
CA GLY A 93 -15.82 -10.44 -14.99
C GLY A 93 -15.24 -11.45 -16.01
N PHE A 94 -14.59 -12.52 -15.55
CA PHE A 94 -14.19 -13.66 -16.36
C PHE A 94 -15.25 -14.75 -16.22
N PRO A 95 -15.67 -15.44 -17.30
CA PRO A 95 -16.32 -16.73 -17.12
C PRO A 95 -15.35 -17.59 -16.32
N VAL A 96 -15.77 -18.06 -15.15
CA VAL A 96 -14.99 -18.98 -14.33
C VAL A 96 -14.62 -20.15 -15.23
N SER A 97 -13.33 -20.38 -15.43
CA SER A 97 -12.93 -21.56 -16.20
C SER A 97 -13.32 -22.81 -15.43
N ASP A 98 -13.64 -23.91 -16.11
CA ASP A 98 -13.96 -25.21 -15.46
C ASP A 98 -12.89 -25.64 -14.44
N LYS A 99 -11.65 -25.15 -14.62
CA LYS A 99 -10.52 -25.34 -13.71
C LYS A 99 -10.66 -24.53 -12.41
N GLU A 100 -11.01 -23.25 -12.49
CA GLU A 100 -11.23 -22.38 -11.33
C GLU A 100 -12.49 -22.79 -10.54
N GLU A 101 -13.52 -23.30 -11.23
CA GLU A 101 -14.71 -23.86 -10.58
C GLU A 101 -14.39 -25.10 -9.73
N GLN A 102 -13.36 -25.86 -10.12
CA GLN A 102 -12.93 -27.07 -9.41
C GLN A 102 -12.02 -26.75 -8.21
N ASP A 103 -11.17 -25.72 -8.32
CA ASP A 103 -10.28 -25.24 -7.26
C ASP A 103 -11.02 -24.41 -6.19
N CYS A 104 -12.14 -23.77 -6.54
CA CYS A 104 -12.98 -22.99 -5.63
C CYS A 104 -14.05 -23.80 -4.87
N ARG A 105 -14.05 -25.14 -4.97
CA ARG A 105 -14.80 -26.01 -4.04
C ARG A 105 -14.09 -26.06 -2.68
N TYR A 106 -13.91 -24.90 -2.06
CA TYR A 106 -13.64 -24.81 -0.65
C TYR A 106 -14.98 -24.96 0.07
N ASP A 107 -15.26 -26.16 0.56
CA ASP A 107 -16.37 -26.42 1.46
C ASP A 107 -15.86 -26.23 2.91
N PRO A 108 -16.22 -25.11 3.58
CA PRO A 108 -15.79 -24.84 4.95
C PRO A 108 -16.46 -25.77 5.98
N LEU A 109 -17.40 -26.65 5.56
CA LEU A 109 -18.13 -27.57 6.43
C LEU A 109 -17.75 -29.04 6.23
N SER A 110 -16.85 -29.40 5.31
CA SER A 110 -16.38 -30.80 5.17
C SER A 110 -15.39 -31.24 6.24
N ASN A 111 -15.01 -30.35 7.17
CA ASN A 111 -14.15 -30.65 8.31
C ASN A 111 -14.90 -30.70 9.65
N LEU A 112 -16.21 -31.00 9.63
CA LEU A 112 -17.01 -31.32 10.82
C LEU A 112 -17.52 -32.76 10.80
#